data_AF-A0A0Q4RME8-F1
#
_entry.id   AF-A0A0Q4RME8-F1
#
_cell.length_a   1.000
_cell.length_b   1.000
_cell.length_c   1.000
_cell.angle_alpha   90.00
_cell.angle_beta   90.00
_cell.angle_gamma   90.00
#
_symmetry.space_group_name_H-M   'P 1'
#
loop_
_entity.id
_entity.type
_entity.pdbx_description
1 polymer ?
#
loop_
_entity_poly.entity_id
_entity_poly.type
_entity_poly.pdbx_seq_one_letter_code
_entity_poly.pdbx_strand_id
1 'polypeptide(L)'
;MTAVPSSFRTALAKVFVYALLALFLVPAGTYFFSGYAQRDQDAGFVAGISQRIDAEKGMPAAEKLARKDYYRLNPPSTICGSTDPEAQDYREALCERYSDVWQFNMARKVSFWTLVASALLLLSVLGLGALAFADRTLQYTSFVTGWRLTTWASAAALVVQGTMAVWLSFWVTAFFFHKYSPKLIIIVGLAVAAGVFVAVAGIFKRVHSESRAVGELVSEEDAPLLWKRIRHMAERLKTEPPQHIVAGIDANFFVTEAPLAVGDKLLTGRTLFVSLPLLRILDQSEADAVFGHELAHLRGGDTRSSARLGPKLVQYDHYRHAMRTGGLTAVVSPVLDLYRMIFEIALARDSREREFKADRIAAKLITPAAIAQSLVKIAAYAQYRHKIEDELFGRNERHDQATLGIASFVAQGLAPYAASDDFLAAMKTANVPHPYDSHPAMPERLRNVGMALKEQDWGSIAVRVPAATWVQQILTADAIEQRLWSDYEQQFAQDHERSLAYRYEPANDAERAVVLKYFPPVVFTLKGSDTVEISIDGIRTSADETTVFWDAVKALEYKESSFGNALIVTHPDKGALGTAKTTKIKLGGLAKQKDEFNAAVSHYWQRHQIMRAHQQGG
;
A
#
# COMPACT_ATOMS: atom_id res chain seq x y z
N MET A 1 2.83 -28.18 5.42
CA MET A 1 3.55 -26.98 4.96
C MET A 1 3.49 -26.95 3.45
N THR A 2 2.51 -26.26 2.87
CA THR A 2 2.52 -25.97 1.43
C THR A 2 3.71 -25.06 1.14
N ALA A 3 4.51 -25.40 0.13
CA ALA A 3 5.72 -24.67 -0.20
C ALA A 3 5.37 -23.21 -0.53
N VAL A 4 5.99 -22.26 0.17
CA VAL A 4 5.88 -20.83 -0.15
C VAL A 4 6.18 -20.64 -1.64
N PRO A 5 5.27 -20.02 -2.44
CA PRO A 5 5.43 -19.87 -3.88
C PRO A 5 6.78 -19.27 -4.24
N SER A 6 7.39 -19.72 -5.35
CA SER A 6 8.70 -19.23 -5.81
C SER A 6 8.70 -17.72 -6.01
N SER A 7 7.60 -17.15 -6.52
CA SER A 7 7.40 -15.71 -6.69
C SER A 7 7.51 -14.93 -5.38
N PHE A 8 6.93 -15.45 -4.29
CA PHE A 8 7.01 -14.83 -2.97
C PHE A 8 8.42 -14.88 -2.40
N ARG A 9 9.14 -16.00 -2.56
CA ARG A 9 10.55 -16.12 -2.13
C ARG A 9 11.43 -15.11 -2.85
N THR A 10 11.24 -14.96 -4.16
CA THR A 10 11.96 -13.97 -4.97
C THR A 10 11.61 -12.55 -4.54
N ALA A 11 10.34 -12.25 -4.25
CA ALA A 11 9.91 -10.95 -3.74
C ALA A 11 10.54 -10.62 -2.38
N LEU A 12 10.53 -11.58 -1.44
CA LEU A 12 11.14 -11.41 -0.12
C LEU A 12 12.65 -11.21 -0.22
N ALA A 13 13.35 -11.99 -1.06
CA ALA A 13 14.78 -11.83 -1.29
C ALA A 13 15.10 -10.45 -1.88
N LYS A 14 14.30 -9.97 -2.83
CA LYS A 14 14.45 -8.64 -3.44
C LYS A 14 14.28 -7.52 -2.41
N VAL A 15 13.20 -7.58 -1.60
CA VAL A 15 12.94 -6.60 -0.53
C VAL A 15 14.06 -6.63 0.51
N PHE A 16 14.54 -7.82 0.88
CA PHE A 16 15.66 -7.97 1.81
C PHE A 16 16.96 -7.34 1.28
N VAL A 17 17.32 -7.57 0.02
CA VAL A 17 18.49 -6.92 -0.62
C VAL A 17 18.33 -5.40 -0.65
N TYR A 18 17.15 -4.89 -0.98
CA TYR A 18 16.91 -3.44 -0.94
C TYR A 18 16.96 -2.86 0.47
N ALA A 19 16.49 -3.58 1.48
CA ALA A 19 16.64 -3.18 2.88
C ALA A 19 18.13 -3.13 3.29
N LEU A 20 18.95 -4.09 2.84
CA LEU A 20 20.40 -4.05 3.06
C LEU A 20 21.04 -2.84 2.37
N LEU A 21 20.70 -2.57 1.11
CA LEU A 21 21.24 -1.39 0.42
C LEU A 21 20.81 -0.09 1.12
N ALA A 22 19.54 0.03 1.49
CA ALA A 22 18.99 1.18 2.21
C ALA A 22 19.69 1.43 3.55
N LEU A 23 20.06 0.37 4.28
CA LEU A 23 20.64 0.49 5.62
C LEU A 23 22.16 0.63 5.62
N PHE A 24 22.85 0.06 4.64
CA PHE A 24 24.31 -0.10 4.69
C PHE A 24 25.07 0.66 3.60
N LEU A 25 24.46 1.03 2.46
CA LEU A 25 25.20 1.58 1.32
C LEU A 25 25.91 2.91 1.64
N VAL A 26 25.17 3.92 2.10
CA VAL A 26 25.74 5.24 2.40
C VAL A 26 26.69 5.20 3.62
N PRO A 27 26.34 4.52 4.73
CA PRO A 27 27.27 4.38 5.85
C PRO A 27 28.54 3.63 5.48
N ALA A 28 28.45 2.53 4.71
CA ALA A 28 29.63 1.78 4.28
C ALA A 28 30.51 2.64 3.35
N GLY A 29 29.90 3.32 2.38
CA GLY A 29 30.62 4.24 1.49
C GLY A 29 31.34 5.35 2.27
N THR A 30 30.66 5.97 3.24
CA THR A 30 31.24 6.99 4.12
C THR A 30 32.37 6.44 4.96
N TYR A 31 32.19 5.25 5.53
CA TYR A 31 33.21 4.59 6.33
C TYR A 31 34.45 4.33 5.47
N PHE A 32 34.33 3.63 4.35
CA PHE A 32 35.48 3.30 3.49
C PHE A 32 36.16 4.53 2.92
N PHE A 33 35.40 5.52 2.45
CA PHE A 33 35.97 6.75 1.91
C PHE A 33 36.73 7.55 2.99
N SER A 34 36.15 7.75 4.17
CA SER A 34 36.83 8.46 5.26
C SER A 34 38.12 7.75 5.69
N GLY A 35 38.11 6.42 5.77
CA GLY A 35 39.31 5.65 6.09
C GLY A 35 40.39 5.70 5.00
N TYR A 36 39.99 5.77 3.72
CA TYR A 36 40.91 5.98 2.60
C TYR A 36 41.54 7.37 2.66
N ALA A 37 40.72 8.41 2.78
CA ALA A 37 41.17 9.81 2.85
C ALA A 37 42.09 10.07 4.05
N GLN A 38 41.79 9.48 5.20
CA GLN A 38 42.65 9.57 6.39
C GLN A 38 44.05 9.00 6.14
N ARG A 39 44.17 7.83 5.52
CA ARG A 39 45.49 7.22 5.23
C ARG A 39 46.33 8.06 4.27
N ASP A 40 45.68 8.63 3.26
CA ASP A 40 46.33 9.51 2.29
C ASP A 40 46.81 10.81 2.95
N GLN A 41 45.94 11.44 3.75
CA GLN A 41 46.29 12.64 4.53
C GLN A 41 47.42 12.37 5.53
N ASP A 42 47.40 11.24 6.22
CA ASP A 42 48.46 10.83 7.14
C ASP A 42 49.80 10.69 6.41
N ALA A 43 49.81 10.01 5.26
CA ALA A 43 51.02 9.84 4.45
C ALA A 43 51.57 11.18 3.96
N GLY A 44 50.70 12.06 3.44
CA GLY A 44 51.08 13.40 3.00
C GLY A 44 51.59 14.29 4.14
N PHE A 45 50.92 14.26 5.29
CA PHE A 45 51.31 15.01 6.48
C PHE A 45 52.67 14.57 7.02
N VAL A 46 52.87 13.26 7.19
CA VAL A 46 54.14 12.68 7.69
C VAL A 46 55.29 12.99 6.73
N ALA A 47 55.06 12.88 5.41
CA ALA A 47 56.06 13.24 4.41
C ALA A 47 56.41 14.73 4.47
N GLY A 48 55.41 15.61 4.54
CA GLY A 48 55.61 17.06 4.61
C GLY A 48 56.29 17.52 5.89
N ILE A 49 55.93 16.98 7.05
CA ILE A 49 56.63 17.27 8.31
C ILE A 49 58.06 16.70 8.30
N SER A 50 58.25 15.48 7.80
CA SER A 50 59.60 14.89 7.70
C SER A 50 60.53 15.77 6.87
N GLN A 51 60.04 16.28 5.73
CA GLN A 51 60.80 17.20 4.89
C GLN A 51 61.12 18.53 5.60
N ARG A 52 60.18 19.08 6.38
CA ARG A 52 60.42 20.29 7.19
C ARG A 52 61.47 20.06 8.27
N ILE A 53 61.41 18.93 8.99
CA ILE A 53 62.40 18.55 9.99
C ILE A 53 63.79 18.36 9.34
N ASP A 54 63.83 17.76 8.15
CA ASP A 54 65.09 17.59 7.41
C ASP A 54 65.71 18.93 7.01
N ALA A 55 64.89 19.90 6.60
CA ALA A 55 65.33 21.24 6.20
C ALA A 55 65.79 22.13 7.38
N GLU A 56 65.46 21.78 8.63
CA GLU A 56 65.79 22.60 9.80
C GLU A 56 67.30 22.59 10.08
N LYS A 57 67.91 23.78 10.11
CA LYS A 57 69.36 23.93 10.32
C LYS A 57 69.69 23.96 11.80
N GLY A 58 70.73 23.25 12.21
CA GLY A 58 71.24 23.27 13.59
C GLY A 58 70.67 22.19 14.53
N MET A 59 69.69 21.39 14.10
CA MET A 59 69.16 20.29 14.90
C MET A 59 69.99 18.98 14.72
N PRO A 60 70.41 18.31 15.81
CA PRO A 60 71.14 17.04 15.73
C PRO A 60 70.36 15.93 15.03
N ALA A 61 71.07 15.03 14.32
CA ALA A 61 70.44 13.95 13.55
C ALA A 61 69.58 13.00 14.41
N ALA A 62 70.01 12.72 15.65
CA ALA A 62 69.25 11.88 16.59
C ALA A 62 67.92 12.53 17.01
N GLU A 63 67.91 13.84 17.22
CA GLU A 63 66.69 14.59 17.56
C GLU A 63 65.75 14.68 16.35
N LYS A 64 66.28 14.90 15.14
CA LYS A 64 65.50 14.84 13.90
C LYS A 64 64.81 13.49 13.73
N LEU A 65 65.50 12.39 14.00
CA LEU A 65 64.94 11.05 13.90
C LEU A 65 63.81 10.84 14.93
N ALA A 66 64.05 11.20 16.19
CA ALA A 66 63.05 11.10 17.26
C ALA A 66 61.77 11.89 16.96
N ARG A 67 61.88 13.12 16.45
CA ARG A 67 60.70 13.93 16.05
C ARG A 67 59.94 13.31 14.89
N LYS A 68 60.63 12.76 13.87
CA LYS A 68 59.95 12.08 12.75
C LYS A 68 59.22 10.83 13.20
N ASP A 69 59.83 10.05 14.09
CA ASP A 69 59.21 8.83 14.60
C ASP A 69 58.00 9.16 15.48
N TYR A 70 58.05 10.25 16.26
CA TYR A 70 56.87 10.76 16.98
C TYR A 70 55.69 11.03 16.04
N TYR A 71 55.89 11.78 14.95
CA TYR A 71 54.79 12.09 14.01
C TYR A 71 54.34 10.88 13.18
N ARG A 72 55.22 9.90 12.93
CA ARG A 72 54.84 8.61 12.29
C ARG A 72 53.96 7.76 13.19
N LEU A 73 54.23 7.78 14.49
CA LEU A 73 53.45 7.05 15.50
C LEU A 73 52.15 7.78 15.87
N ASN A 74 52.12 9.11 15.69
CA ASN A 74 50.99 9.98 16.00
C ASN A 74 50.47 10.73 14.74
N PRO A 75 50.02 10.02 13.70
CA PRO A 75 49.46 10.67 12.52
C PRO A 75 48.13 11.39 12.85
N PRO A 76 47.70 12.37 12.01
CA PRO A 76 46.47 13.12 12.23
C PRO A 76 45.22 12.25 12.46
N SER A 77 45.09 11.10 11.79
CA SER A 77 43.93 10.23 11.94
C SER A 77 43.77 9.59 13.33
N THR A 78 44.86 9.41 14.09
CA THR A 78 44.84 8.80 15.43
C THR A 78 44.78 9.83 16.55
N ILE A 79 45.24 11.06 16.29
CA ILE A 79 45.45 12.06 17.35
C ILE A 79 44.14 12.58 17.97
N CYS A 80 43.06 12.66 17.19
CA CYS A 80 41.76 13.11 17.68
C CYS A 80 41.08 12.11 18.65
N GLY A 81 41.62 10.89 18.77
CA GLY A 81 41.19 9.88 19.75
C GLY A 81 42.19 9.62 20.87
N SER A 82 43.40 10.21 20.80
CA SER A 82 44.46 9.97 21.78
C SER A 82 44.09 10.60 23.13
N THR A 83 44.39 9.88 24.22
CA THR A 83 44.28 10.35 25.61
C THR A 83 45.64 10.73 26.21
N ASP A 84 46.70 10.69 25.40
CA ASP A 84 48.06 11.01 25.84
C ASP A 84 48.17 12.50 26.22
N PRO A 85 48.59 12.84 27.46
CA PRO A 85 48.83 14.22 27.89
C PRO A 85 49.87 14.95 27.04
N GLU A 86 50.92 14.27 26.55
CA GLU A 86 51.98 14.89 25.74
C GLU A 86 51.47 15.31 24.35
N ALA A 87 50.38 14.69 23.90
CA ALA A 87 49.74 15.00 22.63
C ALA A 87 48.66 16.09 22.74
N GLN A 88 48.43 16.70 23.91
CA GLN A 88 47.32 17.63 24.12
C GLN A 88 47.36 18.82 23.16
N ASP A 89 48.47 19.56 23.11
CA ASP A 89 48.62 20.74 22.26
C ASP A 89 48.49 20.38 20.78
N TYR A 90 49.08 19.25 20.40
CA TYR A 90 49.02 18.72 19.03
C TYR A 90 47.60 18.31 18.62
N ARG A 91 46.84 17.71 19.55
CA ARG A 91 45.44 17.35 19.37
C ARG A 91 44.56 18.59 19.26
N GLU A 92 44.73 19.58 20.13
CA GLU A 92 43.95 20.82 20.08
C GLU A 92 44.19 21.60 18.78
N ALA A 93 45.43 21.62 18.29
CA ALA A 93 45.78 22.27 17.02
C ALA A 93 45.20 21.59 15.77
N LEU A 94 45.18 20.25 15.71
CA LEU A 94 44.70 19.52 14.51
C LEU A 94 43.21 19.17 14.55
N CYS A 95 42.66 18.94 15.73
CA CYS A 95 41.30 18.41 15.92
C CYS A 95 40.30 19.50 16.35
N GLU A 96 40.59 20.77 16.04
CA GLU A 96 39.64 21.86 16.22
C GLU A 96 38.30 21.51 15.57
N ARG A 97 37.20 21.91 16.21
CA ARG A 97 35.86 21.55 15.75
C ARG A 97 35.64 22.06 14.32
N TYR A 98 35.19 21.15 13.45
CA TYR A 98 35.01 21.37 12.01
C TYR A 98 36.28 21.45 11.15
N SER A 99 37.47 21.24 11.72
CA SER A 99 38.69 21.01 10.92
C SER A 99 38.53 19.77 10.02
N ASP A 100 39.32 19.69 8.96
CA ASP A 100 39.30 18.54 8.04
C ASP A 100 39.51 17.22 8.79
N VAL A 101 40.54 17.18 9.65
CA VAL A 101 40.88 16.01 10.48
C VAL A 101 39.72 15.64 11.39
N TRP A 102 39.08 16.64 12.02
CA TRP A 102 37.90 16.43 12.86
C TRP A 102 36.73 15.86 12.05
N GLN A 103 36.44 16.42 10.88
CA GLN A 103 35.35 15.99 10.01
C GLN A 103 35.53 14.54 9.56
N PHE A 104 36.72 14.15 9.09
CA PHE A 104 37.00 12.77 8.67
C PHE A 104 36.91 11.79 9.84
N ASN A 105 37.44 12.15 11.02
CA ASN A 105 37.32 11.32 12.22
C ASN A 105 35.85 11.14 12.65
N MET A 106 35.06 12.20 12.63
CA MET A 106 33.63 12.14 12.96
C MET A 106 32.85 11.35 11.91
N ALA A 107 33.09 11.57 10.61
CA ALA A 107 32.45 10.81 9.55
C ALA A 107 32.73 9.31 9.68
N ARG A 108 33.98 8.92 10.02
CA ARG A 108 34.38 7.53 10.28
C ARG A 108 33.67 6.94 11.50
N LYS A 109 33.60 7.66 12.62
CA LYS A 109 32.93 7.20 13.86
C LYS A 109 31.41 7.08 13.68
N VAL A 110 30.77 8.10 13.12
CA VAL A 110 29.32 8.13 12.91
C VAL A 110 28.91 7.04 11.92
N SER A 111 29.65 6.87 10.81
CA SER A 111 29.36 5.79 9.85
C SER A 111 29.52 4.40 10.46
N PHE A 112 30.56 4.16 11.28
CA PHE A 112 30.73 2.90 12.00
C PHE A 112 29.54 2.58 12.91
N TRP A 113 29.15 3.51 13.78
CA TRP A 113 28.02 3.31 14.68
C TRP A 113 26.68 3.19 13.94
N THR A 114 26.55 3.85 12.79
CA THR A 114 25.38 3.69 11.92
C THR A 114 25.32 2.28 11.33
N LEU A 115 26.45 1.70 10.90
CA LEU A 115 26.51 0.30 10.44
C LEU A 115 26.11 -0.67 11.56
N VAL A 116 26.59 -0.45 12.79
CA VAL A 116 26.21 -1.26 13.96
C VAL A 116 24.71 -1.13 14.26
N ALA A 117 24.19 0.10 14.29
CA ALA A 117 22.77 0.35 14.51
C ALA A 117 21.89 -0.28 13.43
N SER A 118 22.31 -0.22 12.15
CA SER A 118 21.64 -0.89 11.03
C SER A 118 21.61 -2.41 11.19
N ALA A 119 22.70 -3.03 11.65
CA ALA A 119 22.74 -4.47 11.93
C ALA A 119 21.80 -4.85 13.09
N LEU A 120 21.82 -4.09 14.18
CA LEU A 120 20.92 -4.30 15.32
C LEU A 120 19.44 -4.11 14.94
N LEU A 121 19.14 -3.12 14.11
CA LEU A 121 17.79 -2.89 13.58
C LEU A 121 17.32 -4.10 12.76
N LEU A 122 18.16 -4.62 11.86
CA LEU A 122 17.81 -5.78 11.05
C LEU A 122 17.55 -7.02 11.91
N LEU A 123 18.42 -7.29 12.89
CA LEU A 123 18.21 -8.38 13.86
C LEU A 123 16.91 -8.19 14.66
N SER A 124 16.60 -6.97 15.06
CA SER A 124 15.36 -6.65 15.79
C SER A 124 14.12 -6.86 14.93
N VAL A 125 14.15 -6.44 13.65
CA VAL A 125 13.06 -6.67 12.69
C VAL A 125 12.81 -8.17 12.49
N LEU A 126 13.87 -8.96 12.31
CA LEU A 126 13.77 -10.42 12.19
C LEU A 126 13.26 -11.06 13.48
N GLY A 127 13.76 -10.63 14.64
CA GLY A 127 13.36 -11.13 15.96
C GLY A 127 11.89 -10.85 16.27
N LEU A 128 11.41 -9.63 16.01
CA LEU A 128 10.00 -9.26 16.18
C LEU A 128 9.08 -10.06 15.24
N GLY A 129 9.52 -10.28 14.00
CA GLY A 129 8.81 -11.14 13.06
C GLY A 129 8.73 -12.59 13.54
N ALA A 130 9.84 -13.14 14.06
CA ALA A 130 9.90 -14.48 14.63
C ALA A 130 9.01 -14.62 15.88
N LEU A 131 8.99 -13.62 16.76
CA LEU A 131 8.11 -13.59 17.93
C LEU A 131 6.63 -13.60 17.54
N ALA A 132 6.23 -12.75 16.57
CA ALA A 132 4.87 -12.74 16.04
C ALA A 132 4.46 -14.06 15.38
N PHE A 133 5.42 -14.76 14.78
CA PHE A 133 5.21 -16.08 14.16
C PHE A 133 5.12 -17.22 15.18
N ALA A 134 5.86 -17.12 16.28
CA ALA A 134 5.91 -18.14 17.32
C ALA A 134 4.73 -18.06 18.29
N ASP A 135 4.32 -16.84 18.67
CA ASP A 135 3.27 -16.62 19.66
C ASP A 135 2.25 -15.56 19.19
N ARG A 136 1.01 -16.00 19.01
CA ARG A 136 -0.12 -15.14 18.63
C ARG A 136 -0.40 -14.03 19.65
N THR A 137 -0.19 -14.28 20.94
CA THR A 137 -0.45 -13.29 21.99
C THR A 137 0.51 -12.10 21.91
N LEU A 138 1.68 -12.34 21.32
CA LEU A 138 2.70 -11.33 21.08
C LEU A 138 2.57 -10.65 19.71
N GLN A 139 1.60 -11.00 18.86
CA GLN A 139 1.47 -10.38 17.53
C GLN A 139 1.19 -8.89 17.62
N TYR A 140 0.27 -8.47 18.49
CA TYR A 140 -0.05 -7.06 18.65
C TYR A 140 1.17 -6.26 19.19
N THR A 141 1.82 -6.77 20.22
CA THR A 141 2.98 -6.10 20.83
C THR A 141 4.17 -6.09 19.88
N SER A 142 4.45 -7.20 19.21
CA SER A 142 5.47 -7.29 18.16
C SER A 142 5.18 -6.30 17.05
N PHE A 143 3.91 -6.22 16.60
CA PHE A 143 3.50 -5.29 15.54
C PHE A 143 3.78 -3.84 15.90
N VAL A 144 3.26 -3.40 17.05
CA VAL A 144 3.35 -2.01 17.51
C VAL A 144 4.79 -1.63 17.82
N THR A 145 5.57 -2.54 18.42
CA THR A 145 6.99 -2.32 18.69
C THR A 145 7.78 -2.21 17.39
N GLY A 146 7.59 -3.14 16.46
CA GLY A 146 8.30 -3.11 15.19
C GLY A 146 7.89 -1.96 14.29
N TRP A 147 6.62 -1.55 14.31
CA TRP A 147 6.19 -0.30 13.67
C TRP A 147 6.92 0.89 14.27
N ARG A 148 6.84 1.12 15.58
CA ARG A 148 7.52 2.28 16.21
C ARG A 148 9.02 2.27 15.93
N LEU A 149 9.65 1.11 16.08
CA LEU A 149 11.08 0.92 15.81
C LEU A 149 11.42 1.28 14.37
N THR A 150 10.73 0.70 13.39
CA THR A 150 11.03 0.92 11.98
C THR A 150 10.70 2.34 11.53
N THR A 151 9.65 2.97 12.06
CA THR A 151 9.32 4.38 11.80
C THR A 151 10.41 5.32 12.33
N TRP A 152 10.80 5.18 13.60
CA TRP A 152 11.85 6.03 14.18
C TRP A 152 13.22 5.77 13.54
N ALA A 153 13.55 4.51 13.28
CA ALA A 153 14.79 4.15 12.61
C ALA A 153 14.85 4.68 11.17
N SER A 154 13.72 4.68 10.44
CA SER A 154 13.65 5.25 9.09
C SER A 154 13.86 6.77 9.10
N ALA A 155 13.22 7.48 10.05
CA ALA A 155 13.43 8.92 10.22
C ALA A 155 14.89 9.24 10.59
N ALA A 156 15.47 8.50 11.54
CA ALA A 156 16.88 8.66 11.93
C ALA A 156 17.83 8.34 10.77
N ALA A 157 17.56 7.27 10.01
CA ALA A 157 18.36 6.90 8.85
C ALA A 157 18.33 7.99 7.77
N LEU A 158 17.17 8.60 7.49
CA LEU A 158 17.08 9.72 6.54
C LEU A 158 17.92 10.92 6.96
N VAL A 159 17.89 11.27 8.25
CA VAL A 159 18.70 12.38 8.77
C VAL A 159 20.19 12.04 8.70
N VAL A 160 20.60 10.92 9.30
CA VAL A 160 22.01 10.55 9.43
C VAL A 160 22.65 10.25 8.07
N GLN A 161 22.02 9.41 7.25
CA GLN A 161 22.52 9.10 5.91
C GLN A 161 22.38 10.30 4.97
N GLY A 162 21.36 11.13 5.14
CA GLY A 162 21.22 12.39 4.39
C GLY A 162 22.38 13.35 4.68
N THR A 163 22.76 13.52 5.95
CA THR A 163 23.96 14.29 6.33
C THR A 163 25.23 13.69 5.73
N MET A 164 25.39 12.36 5.77
CA MET A 164 26.52 11.68 5.13
C MET A 164 26.54 11.91 3.61
N ALA A 165 25.40 11.87 2.94
CA ALA A 165 25.30 12.11 1.50
C ALA A 165 25.70 13.55 1.13
N VAL A 166 25.26 14.54 1.92
CA VAL A 166 25.69 15.94 1.77
C VAL A 166 27.20 16.05 1.99
N TRP A 167 27.73 15.46 3.06
CA TRP A 167 29.16 15.46 3.37
C TRP A 167 30.00 14.81 2.26
N LEU A 168 29.58 13.64 1.76
CA LEU A 168 30.22 12.94 0.64
C LEU A 168 30.18 13.76 -0.65
N SER A 169 29.08 14.47 -0.93
CA SER A 169 28.95 15.30 -2.14
C SER A 169 30.02 16.40 -2.21
N PHE A 170 30.42 16.95 -1.07
CA PHE A 170 31.52 17.88 -0.96
C PHE A 170 32.87 17.14 -0.99
N TRP A 171 33.10 16.21 -0.07
CA TRP A 171 34.44 15.65 0.15
C TRP A 171 34.92 14.73 -0.96
N VAL A 172 34.07 13.92 -1.58
CA VAL A 172 34.48 13.05 -2.70
C VAL A 172 34.92 13.91 -3.89
N THR A 173 34.21 15.01 -4.15
CA THR A 173 34.55 15.90 -5.26
C THR A 173 35.82 16.70 -4.97
N ALA A 174 35.90 17.30 -3.77
CA ALA A 174 37.06 18.06 -3.34
C ALA A 174 38.34 17.21 -3.28
N PHE A 175 38.24 15.97 -2.79
CA PHE A 175 39.38 15.09 -2.60
C PHE A 175 39.95 14.57 -3.92
N PHE A 176 39.12 14.00 -4.80
CA PHE A 176 39.61 13.35 -6.04
C PHE A 176 39.77 14.31 -7.22
N PHE A 177 39.00 15.40 -7.26
CA PHE A 177 38.98 16.31 -8.41
C PHE A 177 39.53 17.70 -8.10
N HIS A 178 39.93 17.94 -6.84
CA HIS A 178 40.38 19.24 -6.34
C HIS A 178 39.39 20.39 -6.65
N LYS A 179 38.10 20.05 -6.76
CA LYS A 179 37.00 20.95 -7.09
C LYS A 179 35.75 20.49 -6.37
N TYR A 180 34.95 21.42 -5.86
CA TYR A 180 33.63 21.14 -5.31
C TYR A 180 32.55 21.96 -6.03
N SER A 181 31.31 21.47 -5.99
CA SER A 181 30.16 22.14 -6.60
C SER A 181 29.17 22.61 -5.53
N PRO A 182 29.13 23.91 -5.20
CA PRO A 182 28.14 24.46 -4.27
C PRO A 182 26.70 24.13 -4.69
N LYS A 183 26.43 24.15 -6.01
CA LYS A 183 25.12 23.79 -6.56
C LYS A 183 24.72 22.35 -6.21
N LEU A 184 25.65 21.39 -6.34
CA LEU A 184 25.39 19.99 -5.98
C LEU A 184 25.05 19.86 -4.49
N ILE A 185 25.85 20.47 -3.62
CA ILE A 185 25.69 20.38 -2.16
C ILE A 185 24.33 20.97 -1.74
N ILE A 186 23.96 22.13 -2.29
CA ILE A 186 22.67 22.77 -2.02
C ILE A 186 21.51 21.88 -2.51
N ILE A 187 21.60 21.32 -3.72
CA ILE A 187 20.57 20.43 -4.27
C ILE A 187 20.38 19.19 -3.38
N VAL A 188 21.48 18.51 -3.02
CA VAL A 188 21.42 17.33 -2.14
C VAL A 188 20.86 17.71 -0.76
N GLY A 189 21.30 18.83 -0.19
CA GLY A 189 20.84 19.31 1.12
C GLY A 189 19.34 19.64 1.13
N LEU A 190 18.85 20.36 0.13
CA LEU A 190 17.42 20.66 0.00
C LEU A 190 16.57 19.40 -0.19
N ALA A 191 17.07 18.47 -1.01
CA ALA A 191 16.35 17.23 -1.26
C ALA A 191 16.26 16.37 0.02
N VAL A 192 17.35 16.24 0.78
CA VAL A 192 17.35 15.57 2.09
C VAL A 192 16.39 16.25 3.07
N ALA A 193 16.40 17.59 3.15
CA ALA A 193 15.50 18.34 4.02
C ALA A 193 14.03 18.10 3.68
N ALA A 194 13.68 18.11 2.38
CA ALA A 194 12.35 17.78 1.91
C ALA A 194 11.94 16.35 2.28
N GLY A 195 12.85 15.37 2.11
CA GLY A 195 12.62 13.99 2.50
C GLY A 195 12.35 13.82 4.00
N VAL A 196 13.17 14.45 4.85
CA VAL A 196 12.98 14.45 6.31
C VAL A 196 11.63 15.07 6.69
N PHE A 197 11.26 16.20 6.07
CA PHE A 197 9.97 16.84 6.31
C PHE A 197 8.79 15.91 5.98
N VAL A 198 8.80 15.27 4.81
CA VAL A 198 7.77 14.30 4.40
C VAL A 198 7.69 13.13 5.38
N ALA A 199 8.84 12.59 5.81
CA ALA A 199 8.91 11.52 6.79
C ALA A 199 8.26 11.90 8.12
N VAL A 200 8.63 13.05 8.68
CA VAL A 200 8.11 13.55 9.95
C VAL A 200 6.61 13.87 9.84
N ALA A 201 6.18 14.55 8.78
CA ALA A 201 4.77 14.85 8.55
C ALA A 201 3.91 13.57 8.45
N GLY A 202 4.43 12.53 7.81
CA GLY A 202 3.78 11.22 7.71
C GLY A 202 3.57 10.52 9.05
N ILE A 203 4.46 10.72 10.04
CA ILE A 203 4.35 10.13 11.38
C ILE A 203 3.14 10.69 12.14
N PHE A 204 2.87 11.99 11.99
CA PHE A 204 1.81 12.68 12.73
C PHE A 204 0.45 12.65 12.02
N LYS A 205 0.39 12.15 10.77
CA LYS A 205 -0.86 12.06 10.02
C LYS A 205 -1.77 10.98 10.63
N ARG A 206 -2.95 11.40 11.09
CA ARG A 206 -4.00 10.49 11.55
C ARG A 206 -4.78 9.97 10.36
N VAL A 207 -4.91 8.65 10.28
CA VAL A 207 -5.76 7.96 9.30
C VAL A 207 -6.99 7.47 10.06
N HIS A 208 -8.16 7.96 9.69
CA HIS A 208 -9.42 7.40 10.17
C HIS A 208 -9.72 6.17 9.31
N SER A 209 -9.84 5.01 9.95
CA SER A 209 -10.26 3.77 9.33
C SER A 209 -11.57 3.38 9.98
N GLU A 210 -12.69 3.76 9.36
CA GLU A 210 -14.00 3.32 9.80
C GLU A 210 -14.34 2.01 9.08
N SER A 211 -14.72 0.99 9.85
CA SER A 211 -15.28 -0.23 9.27
C SER A 211 -16.74 0.04 8.91
N ARG A 212 -17.12 -0.14 7.65
CA ARG A 212 -18.49 0.06 7.17
C ARG A 212 -19.02 -1.24 6.57
N ALA A 213 -20.27 -1.56 6.87
CA ALA A 213 -21.01 -2.63 6.23
C ALA A 213 -22.29 -2.09 5.60
N VAL A 214 -22.64 -2.61 4.43
CA VAL A 214 -23.91 -2.30 3.75
C VAL A 214 -24.96 -3.30 4.24
N GLY A 215 -25.86 -2.82 5.09
CA GLY A 215 -26.88 -3.68 5.69
C GLY A 215 -27.84 -2.91 6.59
N GLU A 216 -28.79 -3.64 7.16
CA GLU A 216 -29.80 -3.14 8.09
C GLU A 216 -29.81 -3.99 9.37
N LEU A 217 -30.15 -3.39 10.52
CA LEU A 217 -30.29 -4.15 11.76
C LEU A 217 -31.54 -5.04 11.72
N VAL A 218 -31.37 -6.29 12.16
CA VAL A 218 -32.47 -7.23 12.37
C VAL A 218 -32.84 -7.23 13.85
N SER A 219 -34.03 -6.75 14.19
CA SER A 219 -34.50 -6.75 15.57
C SER A 219 -34.84 -8.16 16.06
N GLU A 220 -34.97 -8.34 17.38
CA GLU A 220 -35.43 -9.61 17.95
C GLU A 220 -36.88 -9.92 17.58
N GLU A 221 -37.71 -8.89 17.42
CA GLU A 221 -39.12 -9.01 17.02
C GLU A 221 -39.25 -9.47 15.56
N ASP A 222 -38.35 -9.03 14.69
CA ASP A 222 -38.34 -9.39 13.27
C ASP A 222 -37.84 -10.83 13.01
N ALA A 223 -37.01 -11.39 13.92
CA ALA A 223 -36.40 -12.71 13.72
C ALA A 223 -36.20 -13.50 15.03
N PRO A 224 -37.27 -13.76 15.81
CA PRO A 224 -37.13 -14.30 17.18
C PRO A 224 -36.48 -15.68 17.22
N LEU A 225 -36.78 -16.55 16.24
CA LEU A 225 -36.21 -17.89 16.17
C LEU A 225 -34.72 -17.87 15.81
N LEU A 226 -34.31 -16.96 14.93
CA LEU A 226 -32.90 -16.78 14.56
C LEU A 226 -32.08 -16.30 15.76
N TRP A 227 -32.57 -15.27 16.46
CA TRP A 227 -31.94 -14.75 17.68
C TRP A 227 -31.83 -15.82 18.76
N LYS A 228 -32.89 -16.59 19.00
CA LYS A 228 -32.87 -17.73 19.94
C LYS A 228 -31.83 -18.77 19.53
N ARG A 229 -31.74 -19.10 18.23
CA ARG A 229 -30.77 -20.08 17.72
C ARG A 229 -29.33 -19.62 17.95
N ILE A 230 -29.02 -18.38 17.58
CA ILE A 230 -27.67 -17.81 17.74
C ILE A 230 -27.27 -17.77 19.21
N ARG A 231 -28.17 -17.33 20.11
CA ARG A 231 -27.91 -17.34 21.56
C ARG A 231 -27.65 -18.74 22.11
N HIS A 232 -28.45 -19.72 21.70
CA HIS A 232 -28.25 -21.12 22.08
C HIS A 232 -26.91 -21.69 21.58
N MET A 233 -26.50 -21.37 20.35
CA MET A 233 -25.18 -21.77 19.83
C MET A 233 -24.04 -21.09 20.59
N ALA A 234 -24.16 -19.80 20.89
CA ALA A 234 -23.18 -19.05 21.67
C ALA A 234 -23.03 -19.64 23.09
N GLU A 235 -24.14 -20.01 23.73
CA GLU A 235 -24.15 -20.70 25.03
C GLU A 235 -23.41 -22.05 24.97
N ARG A 236 -23.72 -22.90 23.98
CA ARG A 236 -23.00 -24.17 23.77
C ARG A 236 -21.51 -23.98 23.52
N LEU A 237 -21.14 -22.90 22.85
CA LEU A 237 -19.74 -22.51 22.59
C LEU A 237 -19.07 -21.80 23.78
N LYS A 238 -19.82 -21.50 24.85
CA LYS A 238 -19.37 -20.74 26.02
C LYS A 238 -18.76 -19.39 25.65
N THR A 239 -19.47 -18.65 24.79
CA THR A 239 -19.13 -17.29 24.40
C THR A 239 -20.35 -16.39 24.54
N GLU A 240 -20.15 -15.10 24.81
CA GLU A 240 -21.26 -14.15 24.81
C GLU A 240 -21.83 -14.02 23.37
N PRO A 241 -23.16 -13.95 23.23
CA PRO A 241 -23.79 -13.81 21.92
C PRO A 241 -23.49 -12.43 21.30
N PRO A 242 -23.64 -12.29 19.98
CA PRO A 242 -23.72 -10.98 19.33
C PRO A 242 -24.82 -10.12 19.96
N GLN A 243 -24.54 -8.82 20.12
CA GLN A 243 -25.50 -7.80 20.56
C GLN A 243 -26.31 -7.25 19.38
N HIS A 244 -25.77 -7.38 18.17
CA HIS A 244 -26.40 -6.92 16.94
C HIS A 244 -26.34 -8.01 15.88
N ILE A 245 -27.43 -8.15 15.12
CA ILE A 245 -27.47 -8.87 13.85
C ILE A 245 -27.70 -7.83 12.76
N VAL A 246 -26.83 -7.80 11.76
CA VAL A 246 -26.94 -6.95 10.58
C VAL A 246 -27.18 -7.84 9.37
N ALA A 247 -28.30 -7.64 8.68
CA ALA A 247 -28.59 -8.32 7.44
C ALA A 247 -28.13 -7.47 6.25
N GLY A 248 -27.39 -8.07 5.32
CA GLY A 248 -26.93 -7.41 4.10
C GLY A 248 -26.97 -8.33 2.89
N ILE A 249 -26.50 -7.81 1.76
CA ILE A 249 -26.48 -8.54 0.49
C ILE A 249 -25.09 -9.05 0.10
N ASP A 250 -24.03 -8.69 0.82
CA ASP A 250 -22.67 -9.14 0.54
C ASP A 250 -22.57 -10.67 0.56
N ALA A 251 -21.73 -11.24 -0.30
CA ALA A 251 -21.55 -12.70 -0.41
C ALA A 251 -20.66 -13.28 0.70
N ASN A 252 -20.88 -12.88 1.96
CA ASN A 252 -20.12 -13.34 3.12
C ASN A 252 -20.95 -13.35 4.42
N PHE A 253 -20.41 -14.02 5.43
CA PHE A 253 -20.82 -13.88 6.83
C PHE A 253 -19.58 -13.43 7.60
N PHE A 254 -19.76 -12.63 8.64
CA PHE A 254 -18.66 -12.29 9.53
C PHE A 254 -19.16 -11.89 10.91
N VAL A 255 -18.27 -12.01 11.89
CA VAL A 255 -18.43 -11.38 13.21
C VAL A 255 -17.36 -10.32 13.43
N THR A 256 -17.70 -9.28 14.19
CA THR A 256 -16.74 -8.25 14.58
C THR A 256 -17.00 -7.73 16.00
N GLU A 257 -15.93 -7.31 16.67
CA GLU A 257 -15.96 -6.52 17.91
C GLU A 257 -15.45 -5.08 17.66
N ALA A 258 -15.09 -4.74 16.42
CA ALA A 258 -14.74 -3.38 16.04
C ALA A 258 -16.00 -2.52 15.86
N PRO A 259 -15.94 -1.20 16.13
CA PRO A 259 -17.03 -0.30 15.78
C PRO A 259 -17.39 -0.44 14.30
N LEU A 260 -18.68 -0.63 13.99
CA LEU A 260 -19.17 -0.91 12.65
C LEU A 260 -20.21 0.14 12.26
N ALA A 261 -19.92 0.93 11.23
CA ALA A 261 -20.88 1.86 10.63
C ALA A 261 -21.84 1.10 9.71
N VAL A 262 -23.14 1.22 9.99
CA VAL A 262 -24.24 0.59 9.24
C VAL A 262 -25.31 1.66 8.98
N GLY A 263 -25.40 2.12 7.72
CA GLY A 263 -26.14 3.35 7.39
C GLY A 263 -25.58 4.54 8.19
N ASP A 264 -26.47 5.26 8.89
CA ASP A 264 -26.10 6.40 9.75
C ASP A 264 -25.80 6.00 11.21
N LYS A 265 -25.79 4.70 11.53
CA LYS A 265 -25.58 4.21 12.89
C LYS A 265 -24.18 3.64 13.05
N LEU A 266 -23.50 4.03 14.13
CA LEU A 266 -22.26 3.39 14.57
C LEU A 266 -22.59 2.34 15.64
N LEU A 267 -22.45 1.07 15.29
CA LEU A 267 -22.64 -0.05 16.20
C LEU A 267 -21.36 -0.32 16.98
N THR A 268 -21.50 -0.65 18.27
CA THR A 268 -20.39 -1.04 19.14
C THR A 268 -20.73 -2.34 19.86
N GLY A 269 -19.71 -3.11 20.25
CA GLY A 269 -19.92 -4.45 20.80
C GLY A 269 -19.83 -5.53 19.73
N ARG A 270 -20.39 -6.71 20.01
CA ARG A 270 -20.32 -7.87 19.11
C ARG A 270 -21.42 -7.77 18.06
N THR A 271 -21.04 -7.73 16.79
CA THR A 271 -21.99 -7.73 15.66
C THR A 271 -21.77 -8.98 14.81
N LEU A 272 -22.87 -9.65 14.46
CA LEU A 272 -22.91 -10.70 13.44
C LEU A 272 -23.54 -10.11 12.18
N PHE A 273 -22.82 -10.18 11.07
CA PHE A 273 -23.34 -9.88 9.75
C PHE A 273 -23.83 -11.15 9.07
N VAL A 274 -25.03 -11.10 8.50
CA VAL A 274 -25.65 -12.21 7.76
C VAL A 274 -26.02 -11.79 6.35
N SER A 275 -25.64 -12.62 5.38
CA SER A 275 -26.01 -12.43 3.98
C SER A 275 -27.38 -13.01 3.70
N LEU A 276 -28.37 -12.17 3.37
CA LEU A 276 -29.71 -12.62 3.01
C LEU A 276 -29.71 -13.52 1.76
N PRO A 277 -28.98 -13.19 0.67
CA PRO A 277 -28.91 -14.07 -0.49
C PRO A 277 -28.31 -15.44 -0.17
N LEU A 278 -27.27 -15.52 0.68
CA LEU A 278 -26.70 -16.80 1.07
C LEU A 278 -27.65 -17.59 1.98
N LEU A 279 -28.37 -16.93 2.89
CA LEU A 279 -29.38 -17.58 3.71
C LEU A 279 -30.56 -18.14 2.91
N ARG A 280 -30.78 -17.71 1.66
CA ARG A 280 -31.77 -18.33 0.75
C ARG A 280 -31.33 -19.67 0.18
N ILE A 281 -30.03 -19.87 -0.05
CA ILE A 281 -29.51 -21.08 -0.68
C ILE A 281 -29.01 -22.11 0.34
N LEU A 282 -28.69 -21.67 1.55
CA LEU A 282 -28.27 -22.52 2.66
C LEU A 282 -29.49 -23.08 3.40
N ASP A 283 -29.53 -24.39 3.60
CA ASP A 283 -30.47 -24.97 4.55
C ASP A 283 -30.12 -24.56 5.99
N GLN A 284 -31.05 -24.76 6.92
CA GLN A 284 -30.83 -24.36 8.32
C GLN A 284 -29.59 -25.00 8.95
N SER A 285 -29.24 -26.25 8.62
CA SER A 285 -28.07 -26.91 9.16
C SER A 285 -26.78 -26.34 8.57
N GLU A 286 -26.74 -26.09 7.27
CA GLU A 286 -25.63 -25.44 6.56
C GLU A 286 -25.40 -24.03 7.09
N ALA A 287 -26.45 -23.23 7.27
CA ALA A 287 -26.37 -21.89 7.84
C ALA A 287 -25.99 -21.89 9.33
N ASP A 288 -26.52 -22.83 10.13
CA ASP A 288 -26.09 -23.01 11.52
C ASP A 288 -24.59 -23.37 11.62
N ALA A 289 -24.08 -24.13 10.66
CA ALA A 289 -22.67 -24.48 10.61
C ALA A 289 -21.80 -23.24 10.34
N VAL A 290 -22.26 -22.34 9.45
CA VAL A 290 -21.62 -21.04 9.22
C VAL A 290 -21.69 -20.17 10.47
N PHE A 291 -22.86 -20.02 11.10
CA PHE A 291 -22.99 -19.28 12.35
C PHE A 291 -22.12 -19.86 13.47
N GLY A 292 -22.03 -21.19 13.59
CA GLY A 292 -21.15 -21.86 14.53
C GLY A 292 -19.67 -21.56 14.28
N HIS A 293 -19.27 -21.41 13.02
CA HIS A 293 -17.93 -20.99 12.60
C HIS A 293 -17.67 -19.53 13.02
N GLU A 294 -18.57 -18.61 12.69
CA GLU A 294 -18.45 -17.20 13.08
C GLU A 294 -18.40 -17.03 14.61
N LEU A 295 -19.27 -17.70 15.36
CA LEU A 295 -19.27 -17.66 16.83
C LEU A 295 -18.00 -18.30 17.42
N ALA A 296 -17.35 -19.23 16.71
CA ALA A 296 -16.07 -19.79 17.13
C ALA A 296 -14.94 -18.75 17.07
N HIS A 297 -14.99 -17.77 16.16
CA HIS A 297 -14.05 -16.65 16.13
C HIS A 297 -14.24 -15.71 17.32
N LEU A 298 -15.48 -15.42 17.72
CA LEU A 298 -15.76 -14.68 18.97
C LEU A 298 -15.17 -15.41 20.17
N ARG A 299 -15.38 -16.72 20.27
CA ARG A 299 -14.82 -17.57 21.34
C ARG A 299 -13.29 -17.58 21.31
N GLY A 300 -12.68 -17.58 20.12
CA GLY A 300 -11.23 -17.61 19.92
C GLY A 300 -10.50 -16.34 20.38
N GLY A 301 -11.25 -15.24 20.54
CA GLY A 301 -10.71 -13.89 20.74
C GLY A 301 -10.21 -13.26 19.44
N ASP A 302 -10.58 -13.85 18.30
CA ASP A 302 -10.02 -13.52 16.98
C ASP A 302 -10.52 -12.14 16.54
N THR A 303 -11.82 -11.89 16.70
CA THR A 303 -12.48 -10.60 16.44
C THR A 303 -11.89 -9.46 17.26
N ARG A 304 -11.61 -9.70 18.54
CA ARG A 304 -10.97 -8.72 19.44
C ARG A 304 -9.55 -8.40 19.01
N SER A 305 -8.79 -9.43 18.61
CA SER A 305 -7.42 -9.28 18.13
C SER A 305 -7.42 -8.43 16.85
N SER A 306 -8.26 -8.78 15.88
CA SER A 306 -8.41 -8.06 14.61
C SER A 306 -8.90 -6.63 14.81
N ALA A 307 -9.86 -6.38 15.72
CA ALA A 307 -10.35 -5.04 16.04
C ALA A 307 -9.25 -4.12 16.61
N ARG A 308 -8.31 -4.68 17.38
CA ARG A 308 -7.17 -3.91 17.93
C ARG A 308 -6.06 -3.71 16.90
N LEU A 309 -5.75 -4.73 16.12
CA LEU A 309 -4.61 -4.74 15.20
C LEU A 309 -4.92 -4.07 13.85
N GLY A 310 -6.14 -4.23 13.33
CA GLY A 310 -6.57 -3.72 12.01
C GLY A 310 -6.28 -2.23 11.79
N PRO A 311 -6.73 -1.32 12.69
CA PRO A 311 -6.46 0.10 12.56
C PRO A 311 -4.95 0.42 12.55
N LYS A 312 -4.15 -0.36 13.29
CA LYS A 312 -2.69 -0.20 13.35
C LYS A 312 -2.02 -0.64 12.05
N LEU A 313 -2.50 -1.72 11.42
CA LEU A 313 -2.04 -2.17 10.10
C LEU A 313 -2.34 -1.13 9.04
N VAL A 314 -3.57 -0.61 8.98
CA VAL A 314 -3.98 0.43 8.01
C VAL A 314 -3.11 1.69 8.17
N GLN A 315 -2.88 2.13 9.41
CA GLN A 315 -2.05 3.31 9.66
C GLN A 315 -0.59 3.07 9.23
N TYR A 316 -0.04 1.89 9.49
CA TYR A 316 1.32 1.53 9.06
C TYR A 316 1.43 1.43 7.54
N ASP A 317 0.44 0.85 6.85
CA ASP A 317 0.41 0.74 5.40
C ASP A 317 0.27 2.12 4.72
N HIS A 318 -0.48 3.04 5.33
CA HIS A 318 -0.52 4.44 4.88
C HIS A 318 0.83 5.14 5.02
N TYR A 319 1.50 4.97 6.16
CA TYR A 319 2.85 5.51 6.38
C TYR A 319 3.85 4.95 5.36
N ARG A 320 3.83 3.63 5.14
CA ARG A 320 4.64 2.96 4.10
C ARG A 320 4.40 3.52 2.71
N HIS A 321 3.13 3.69 2.33
CA HIS A 321 2.78 4.25 1.04
C HIS A 321 3.33 5.68 0.89
N ALA A 322 3.15 6.54 1.90
CA ALA A 322 3.69 7.90 1.91
C ALA A 322 5.23 7.92 1.79
N MET A 323 5.93 7.00 2.46
CA MET A 323 7.40 6.92 2.35
C MET A 323 7.83 6.50 0.94
N ARG A 324 7.11 5.56 0.32
CA ARG A 324 7.40 5.08 -1.03
C ARG A 324 7.17 6.14 -2.10
N THR A 325 6.15 6.99 -1.95
CA THR A 325 5.78 8.02 -2.94
C THR A 325 6.41 9.39 -2.68
N GLY A 326 7.02 9.61 -1.50
CA GLY A 326 7.62 10.89 -1.10
C GLY A 326 8.99 11.23 -1.72
N GLY A 327 9.33 10.67 -2.88
CA GLY A 327 10.60 10.93 -3.58
C GLY A 327 11.79 10.32 -2.85
N LEU A 328 12.63 11.14 -2.21
CA LEU A 328 13.83 10.64 -1.51
C LEU A 328 13.53 9.76 -0.30
N THR A 329 12.35 9.88 0.31
CA THR A 329 11.92 8.95 1.38
C THR A 329 11.77 7.52 0.90
N ALA A 330 11.69 7.28 -0.42
CA ALA A 330 11.62 5.94 -0.98
C ALA A 330 12.85 5.10 -0.62
N VAL A 331 14.00 5.72 -0.32
CA VAL A 331 15.23 5.02 0.08
C VAL A 331 15.05 4.20 1.37
N VAL A 332 14.16 4.60 2.28
CA VAL A 332 13.89 3.88 3.54
C VAL A 332 12.69 2.93 3.46
N SER A 333 11.86 3.02 2.41
CA SER A 333 10.70 2.13 2.19
C SER A 333 11.06 0.63 2.29
N PRO A 334 12.19 0.14 1.74
CA PRO A 334 12.50 -1.28 1.79
C PRO A 334 12.58 -1.88 3.20
N VAL A 335 13.01 -1.10 4.20
CA VAL A 335 13.09 -1.56 5.60
C VAL A 335 11.68 -1.76 6.17
N LEU A 336 10.78 -0.81 5.90
CA LEU A 336 9.38 -0.89 6.30
C LEU A 336 8.66 -2.04 5.59
N ASP A 337 8.96 -2.24 4.30
CA ASP A 337 8.42 -3.30 3.46
C ASP A 337 8.89 -4.68 3.94
N LEU A 338 10.16 -4.83 4.31
CA LEU A 338 10.70 -6.06 4.86
C LEU A 338 9.97 -6.45 6.14
N TYR A 339 9.83 -5.52 7.08
CA TYR A 339 9.13 -5.78 8.33
C TYR A 339 7.66 -6.16 8.09
N ARG A 340 6.94 -5.43 7.21
CA ARG A 340 5.56 -5.81 6.87
C ARG A 340 5.50 -7.23 6.34
N MET A 341 6.32 -7.55 5.34
CA MET A 341 6.26 -8.83 4.65
C MET A 341 6.54 -10.00 5.60
N ILE A 342 7.47 -9.85 6.54
CA ILE A 342 7.71 -10.86 7.59
C ILE A 342 6.49 -10.98 8.51
N PHE A 343 5.91 -9.86 8.93
CA PHE A 343 4.73 -9.86 9.79
C PHE A 343 3.49 -10.45 9.09
N GLU A 344 3.33 -10.23 7.78
CA GLU A 344 2.28 -10.85 6.95
C GLU A 344 2.34 -12.37 6.96
N ILE A 345 3.55 -12.95 6.94
CA ILE A 345 3.71 -14.40 7.03
C ILE A 345 3.19 -14.92 8.38
N ALA A 346 3.47 -14.20 9.46
CA ALA A 346 2.96 -14.54 10.79
C ALA A 346 1.43 -14.44 10.85
N LEU A 347 0.85 -13.35 10.34
CA LEU A 347 -0.60 -13.17 10.28
C LEU A 347 -1.29 -14.24 9.42
N ALA A 348 -0.76 -14.53 8.23
CA ALA A 348 -1.31 -15.52 7.32
C ALA A 348 -1.25 -16.94 7.91
N ARG A 349 -0.23 -17.25 8.71
CA ARG A 349 -0.17 -18.52 9.43
C ARG A 349 -1.24 -18.60 10.51
N ASP A 350 -1.30 -17.59 11.40
CA ASP A 350 -2.27 -17.59 12.49
C ASP A 350 -3.71 -17.57 11.96
N SER A 351 -3.97 -16.82 10.89
CA SER A 351 -5.24 -16.85 10.14
C SER A 351 -5.65 -18.26 9.76
N ARG A 352 -4.81 -18.98 9.01
CA ARG A 352 -5.12 -20.37 8.61
C ARG A 352 -5.37 -21.29 9.81
N GLU A 353 -4.59 -21.15 10.89
CA GLU A 353 -4.78 -21.95 12.10
C GLU A 353 -6.11 -21.64 12.81
N ARG A 354 -6.54 -20.38 12.86
CA ARG A 354 -7.83 -19.94 13.41
C ARG A 354 -9.00 -20.46 12.58
N GLU A 355 -8.92 -20.34 11.26
CA GLU A 355 -9.92 -20.85 10.32
C GLU A 355 -10.15 -22.36 10.49
N PHE A 356 -9.07 -23.15 10.51
CA PHE A 356 -9.19 -24.59 10.75
C PHE A 356 -9.74 -24.93 12.14
N LYS A 357 -9.45 -24.10 13.14
CA LYS A 357 -10.00 -24.29 14.48
C LYS A 357 -11.51 -23.97 14.51
N ALA A 358 -11.94 -22.88 13.89
CA ALA A 358 -13.33 -22.50 13.77
C ALA A 358 -14.15 -23.57 13.03
N ASP A 359 -13.63 -24.08 11.91
CA ASP A 359 -14.23 -25.19 11.17
C ASP A 359 -14.44 -26.44 12.03
N ARG A 360 -13.42 -26.87 12.78
CA ARG A 360 -13.54 -28.04 13.68
C ARG A 360 -14.53 -27.80 14.80
N ILE A 361 -14.61 -26.58 15.33
CA ILE A 361 -15.57 -26.23 16.39
C ILE A 361 -16.99 -26.28 15.84
N ALA A 362 -17.22 -25.68 14.67
CA ALA A 362 -18.52 -25.64 14.02
C ALA A 362 -18.98 -27.04 13.56
N ALA A 363 -18.08 -27.85 13.00
CA ALA A 363 -18.36 -29.25 12.64
C ALA A 363 -18.76 -30.11 13.84
N LYS A 364 -18.17 -29.86 15.03
CA LYS A 364 -18.55 -30.53 16.29
C LYS A 364 -19.86 -30.00 16.85
N LEU A 365 -20.17 -28.72 16.63
CA LEU A 365 -21.39 -28.10 17.13
C LEU A 365 -22.62 -28.55 16.33
N ILE A 366 -22.46 -28.64 15.01
CA ILE A 366 -23.48 -28.97 14.01
C ILE A 366 -23.16 -30.32 13.36
N THR A 367 -22.52 -30.34 12.18
CA THR A 367 -21.99 -31.56 11.54
C THR A 367 -20.86 -31.21 10.56
N PRO A 368 -19.92 -32.14 10.27
CA PRO A 368 -18.94 -31.95 9.20
C PRO A 368 -19.56 -31.76 7.81
N ALA A 369 -20.67 -32.46 7.53
CA ALA A 369 -21.35 -32.38 6.24
C ALA A 369 -21.94 -30.98 5.98
N ALA A 370 -22.54 -30.36 7.00
CA ALA A 370 -23.09 -29.01 6.89
C ALA A 370 -22.02 -27.96 6.60
N ILE A 371 -20.83 -28.06 7.21
CA ILE A 371 -19.68 -27.20 6.87
C ILE A 371 -19.24 -27.43 5.43
N ALA A 372 -19.10 -28.69 5.02
CA ALA A 372 -18.65 -29.02 3.67
C ALA A 372 -19.60 -28.49 2.58
N GLN A 373 -20.91 -28.66 2.78
CA GLN A 373 -21.92 -28.22 1.84
C GLN A 373 -22.07 -26.69 1.82
N SER A 374 -22.03 -26.03 2.98
CA SER A 374 -22.10 -24.57 3.05
C SER A 374 -20.91 -23.91 2.35
N LEU A 375 -19.69 -24.44 2.51
CA LEU A 375 -18.50 -23.94 1.79
C LEU A 375 -18.67 -24.00 0.27
N VAL A 376 -19.20 -25.11 -0.26
CA VAL A 376 -19.45 -25.26 -1.70
C VAL A 376 -20.50 -24.26 -2.17
N LYS A 377 -21.63 -24.13 -1.46
CA LYS A 377 -22.71 -23.20 -1.83
C LYS A 377 -22.27 -21.74 -1.79
N ILE A 378 -21.56 -21.33 -0.75
CA ILE A 378 -21.06 -19.94 -0.61
C ILE A 378 -20.04 -19.63 -1.69
N ALA A 379 -19.08 -20.53 -1.94
CA ALA A 379 -18.10 -20.36 -3.00
C ALA A 379 -18.76 -20.28 -4.39
N ALA A 380 -19.71 -21.17 -4.68
CA ALA A 380 -20.47 -21.17 -5.93
C ALA A 380 -21.21 -19.86 -6.15
N TYR A 381 -21.94 -19.39 -5.15
CA TYR A 381 -22.68 -18.13 -5.22
C TYR A 381 -21.73 -16.93 -5.40
N ALA A 382 -20.65 -16.85 -4.63
CA ALA A 382 -19.69 -15.75 -4.70
C ALA A 382 -18.99 -15.68 -6.06
N GLN A 383 -18.54 -16.83 -6.60
CA GLN A 383 -17.92 -16.90 -7.93
C GLN A 383 -18.91 -16.50 -9.02
N TYR A 384 -20.15 -16.99 -8.95
CA TYR A 384 -21.16 -16.65 -9.95
C TYR A 384 -21.53 -15.18 -9.92
N ARG A 385 -21.76 -14.62 -8.73
CA ARG A 385 -22.01 -13.18 -8.56
C ARG A 385 -20.87 -12.34 -9.14
N HIS A 386 -19.63 -12.67 -8.80
CA HIS A 386 -18.46 -11.96 -9.32
C HIS A 386 -18.38 -12.04 -10.85
N LYS A 387 -18.63 -13.22 -11.45
CA LYS A 387 -18.67 -13.39 -12.91
C LYS A 387 -19.71 -12.47 -13.55
N ILE A 388 -20.93 -12.41 -12.99
CA ILE A 388 -22.00 -11.56 -13.52
C ILE A 388 -21.66 -10.07 -13.37
N GLU A 389 -21.14 -9.66 -12.22
CA GLU A 389 -20.72 -8.27 -12.01
C GLU A 389 -19.60 -7.86 -12.98
N ASP A 390 -18.61 -8.71 -13.19
CA ASP A 390 -17.51 -8.47 -14.14
C ASP A 390 -18.01 -8.42 -15.59
N GLU A 391 -18.86 -9.36 -16.00
CA GLU A 391 -19.47 -9.37 -17.33
C GLU A 391 -20.32 -8.12 -17.59
N LEU A 392 -21.14 -7.70 -16.62
CA LEU A 392 -21.96 -6.50 -16.75
C LEU A 392 -21.09 -5.24 -16.80
N PHE A 393 -20.07 -5.13 -15.95
CA PHE A 393 -19.18 -3.96 -15.93
C PHE A 393 -18.27 -3.90 -17.19
N GLY A 394 -17.94 -5.05 -17.75
CA GLY A 394 -17.11 -5.19 -18.96
C GLY A 394 -17.82 -4.75 -20.24
N ARG A 395 -19.15 -4.88 -20.33
CA ARG A 395 -19.92 -4.50 -21.54
C ARG A 395 -19.76 -3.02 -21.89
N ASN A 396 -19.57 -2.73 -23.17
CA ASN A 396 -19.41 -1.36 -23.66
C ASN A 396 -20.76 -0.69 -23.99
N GLU A 397 -21.75 -0.92 -23.12
CA GLU A 397 -23.13 -0.47 -23.29
C GLU A 397 -23.62 0.08 -21.96
N ARG A 398 -24.46 1.12 -22.02
CA ARG A 398 -25.12 1.67 -20.82
C ARG A 398 -26.20 0.70 -20.37
N HIS A 399 -26.22 0.39 -19.09
CA HIS A 399 -27.30 -0.39 -18.50
C HIS A 399 -28.42 0.53 -18.02
N ASP A 400 -29.66 0.24 -18.41
CA ASP A 400 -30.81 0.90 -17.80
C ASP A 400 -31.03 0.32 -16.39
N GLN A 401 -31.33 1.18 -15.43
CA GLN A 401 -31.55 0.79 -14.02
C GLN A 401 -32.64 -0.30 -13.86
N ALA A 402 -33.61 -0.35 -14.78
CA ALA A 402 -34.65 -1.38 -14.79
C ALA A 402 -34.21 -2.74 -15.35
N THR A 403 -33.04 -2.82 -15.99
CA THR A 403 -32.58 -3.99 -16.76
C THR A 403 -31.39 -4.73 -16.16
N LEU A 404 -30.68 -4.15 -15.18
CA LEU A 404 -29.52 -4.78 -14.57
C LEU A 404 -29.88 -6.09 -13.88
N GLY A 405 -30.92 -6.06 -13.02
CA GLY A 405 -31.48 -7.26 -12.39
C GLY A 405 -30.43 -8.23 -11.84
N ILE A 406 -29.33 -7.72 -11.27
CA ILE A 406 -28.19 -8.54 -10.82
C ILE A 406 -28.70 -9.57 -9.82
N ALA A 407 -29.55 -9.14 -8.89
CA ALA A 407 -30.17 -10.03 -7.91
C ALA A 407 -30.93 -11.20 -8.58
N SER A 408 -31.70 -10.93 -9.64
CA SER A 408 -32.50 -11.94 -10.33
C SER A 408 -31.65 -12.83 -11.23
N PHE A 409 -30.64 -12.28 -11.92
CA PHE A 409 -29.68 -13.04 -12.72
C PHE A 409 -28.85 -14.00 -11.86
N VAL A 410 -28.40 -13.54 -10.69
CA VAL A 410 -27.63 -14.37 -9.75
C VAL A 410 -28.52 -15.49 -9.20
N ALA A 411 -29.75 -15.18 -8.79
CA ALA A 411 -30.67 -16.17 -8.24
C ALA A 411 -31.10 -17.24 -9.27
N GLN A 412 -31.40 -16.85 -10.50
CA GLN A 412 -31.91 -17.76 -11.55
C GLN A 412 -30.80 -18.50 -12.29
N GLY A 413 -29.64 -17.86 -12.47
CA GLY A 413 -28.56 -18.40 -13.30
C GLY A 413 -27.54 -19.28 -12.55
N LEU A 414 -27.64 -19.40 -11.23
CA LEU A 414 -26.74 -20.28 -10.46
C LEU A 414 -26.89 -21.75 -10.89
N ALA A 415 -28.11 -22.20 -11.19
CA ALA A 415 -28.39 -23.57 -11.63
C ALA A 415 -27.72 -23.91 -12.98
N PRO A 416 -27.92 -23.14 -14.06
CA PRO A 416 -27.21 -23.39 -15.32
C PRO A 416 -25.70 -23.18 -15.19
N TYR A 417 -25.23 -22.23 -14.38
CA TYR A 417 -23.80 -22.04 -14.12
C TYR A 417 -23.17 -23.28 -13.46
N ALA A 418 -23.79 -23.85 -12.43
CA ALA A 418 -23.28 -25.04 -11.74
C ALA A 418 -23.19 -26.30 -12.61
N ALA A 419 -23.88 -26.31 -13.76
CA ALA A 419 -23.80 -27.37 -14.77
C ALA A 419 -22.75 -27.10 -15.87
N SER A 420 -22.10 -25.94 -15.87
CA SER A 420 -21.11 -25.54 -16.89
C SER A 420 -19.70 -26.04 -16.59
N ASP A 421 -18.87 -26.18 -17.63
CA ASP A 421 -17.44 -26.52 -17.48
C ASP A 421 -16.67 -25.42 -16.71
N ASP A 422 -17.07 -24.16 -16.90
CA ASP A 422 -16.50 -22.99 -16.21
C ASP A 422 -16.60 -23.11 -14.69
N PHE A 423 -17.68 -23.71 -14.18
CA PHE A 423 -17.92 -23.83 -12.74
C PHE A 423 -16.85 -24.67 -12.05
N LEU A 424 -16.50 -25.83 -12.60
CA LEU A 424 -15.50 -26.70 -11.99
C LEU A 424 -14.12 -26.03 -11.98
N ALA A 425 -13.78 -25.31 -13.06
CA ALA A 425 -12.53 -24.55 -13.12
C ALA A 425 -12.49 -23.45 -12.05
N ALA A 426 -13.56 -22.66 -11.93
CA ALA A 426 -13.67 -21.59 -10.94
C ALA A 426 -13.62 -22.13 -9.50
N MET A 427 -14.33 -23.21 -9.22
CA MET A 427 -14.43 -23.80 -7.87
C MET A 427 -13.12 -24.41 -7.36
N LYS A 428 -12.21 -24.83 -8.24
CA LYS A 428 -10.86 -25.32 -7.85
C LYS A 428 -10.00 -24.23 -7.21
N THR A 429 -10.18 -22.99 -7.65
CA THR A 429 -9.46 -21.82 -7.16
C THR A 429 -10.31 -20.93 -6.25
N ALA A 430 -11.58 -21.29 -6.03
CA ALA A 430 -12.51 -20.47 -5.28
C ALA A 430 -12.10 -20.39 -3.80
N ASN A 431 -12.11 -19.17 -3.30
CA ASN A 431 -12.03 -18.86 -1.87
C ASN A 431 -13.36 -18.26 -1.42
N VAL A 432 -13.72 -18.48 -0.16
CA VAL A 432 -14.86 -17.81 0.46
C VAL A 432 -14.46 -16.34 0.72
N PRO A 433 -15.25 -15.34 0.31
CA PRO A 433 -14.96 -13.94 0.60
C PRO A 433 -15.11 -13.62 2.09
N HIS A 434 -14.22 -12.80 2.65
CA HIS A 434 -14.35 -12.26 4.01
C HIS A 434 -13.68 -10.88 4.13
N PRO A 435 -14.29 -9.91 4.85
CA PRO A 435 -13.82 -8.53 4.89
C PRO A 435 -12.51 -8.33 5.67
N TYR A 436 -12.17 -9.23 6.60
CA TYR A 436 -11.05 -9.04 7.52
C TYR A 436 -10.00 -10.15 7.48
N ASP A 437 -10.19 -11.19 6.64
CA ASP A 437 -9.30 -12.36 6.62
C ASP A 437 -9.33 -13.08 5.27
N SER A 438 -8.27 -13.83 4.98
CA SER A 438 -8.18 -14.73 3.83
C SER A 438 -8.36 -16.17 4.28
N HIS A 439 -9.34 -16.89 3.73
CA HIS A 439 -9.56 -18.28 4.10
C HIS A 439 -8.56 -19.24 3.41
N PRO A 440 -8.17 -20.35 4.06
CA PRO A 440 -7.52 -21.46 3.38
C PRO A 440 -8.38 -21.98 2.22
N ALA A 441 -7.72 -22.58 1.22
CA ALA A 441 -8.40 -23.18 0.09
C ALA A 441 -9.44 -24.22 0.53
N MET A 442 -10.59 -24.26 -0.15
CA MET A 442 -11.72 -25.13 0.22
C MET A 442 -11.32 -26.61 0.40
N PRO A 443 -10.47 -27.25 -0.43
CA PRO A 443 -10.03 -28.62 -0.20
C PRO A 443 -9.28 -28.83 1.13
N GLU A 444 -8.53 -27.84 1.62
CA GLU A 444 -7.86 -27.92 2.92
C GLU A 444 -8.87 -27.87 4.07
N ARG A 445 -9.88 -27.00 3.96
CA ARG A 445 -10.96 -26.87 4.95
C ARG A 445 -11.83 -28.12 5.02
N LEU A 446 -12.17 -28.72 3.86
CA LEU A 446 -12.89 -30.00 3.80
C LEU A 446 -12.14 -31.12 4.52
N ARG A 447 -10.84 -31.29 4.22
CA ARG A 447 -9.99 -32.29 4.90
C ARG A 447 -9.90 -32.04 6.40
N ASN A 448 -9.83 -30.77 6.82
CA ASN A 448 -9.74 -30.38 8.22
C ASN A 448 -10.96 -30.81 9.05
N VAL A 449 -12.14 -30.94 8.43
CA VAL A 449 -13.35 -31.47 9.09
C VAL A 449 -13.60 -32.96 8.79
N GLY A 450 -12.66 -33.65 8.14
CA GLY A 450 -12.77 -35.07 7.81
C GLY A 450 -13.68 -35.38 6.62
N MET A 451 -13.96 -34.39 5.77
CA MET A 451 -14.79 -34.54 4.57
C MET A 451 -13.93 -34.58 3.31
N ALA A 452 -14.34 -35.42 2.35
CA ALA A 452 -13.78 -35.49 1.01
C ALA A 452 -14.94 -35.52 0.00
N LEU A 453 -15.32 -34.35 -0.51
CA LEU A 453 -16.32 -34.24 -1.57
C LEU A 453 -15.65 -34.48 -2.92
N LYS A 454 -16.28 -35.27 -3.79
CA LYS A 454 -15.80 -35.44 -5.16
C LYS A 454 -16.13 -34.18 -5.95
N GLU A 455 -15.22 -33.73 -6.82
CA GLU A 455 -15.41 -32.52 -7.63
C GLU A 455 -16.70 -32.55 -8.45
N GLN A 456 -17.03 -33.72 -9.01
CA GLN A 456 -18.25 -33.97 -9.78
C GLN A 456 -19.55 -33.70 -8.99
N ASP A 457 -19.51 -33.76 -7.65
CA ASP A 457 -20.70 -33.58 -6.82
C ASP A 457 -20.94 -32.10 -6.49
N TRP A 458 -19.94 -31.22 -6.69
CA TRP A 458 -20.02 -29.81 -6.28
C TRP A 458 -21.18 -29.06 -6.92
N GLY A 459 -21.44 -29.28 -8.22
CA GLY A 459 -22.54 -28.62 -8.93
C GLY A 459 -23.90 -29.00 -8.31
N SER A 460 -24.12 -30.30 -8.08
CA SER A 460 -25.36 -30.79 -7.46
C SER A 460 -25.55 -30.33 -6.00
N ILE A 461 -24.46 -30.11 -5.27
CA ILE A 461 -24.50 -29.53 -3.92
C ILE A 461 -24.87 -28.04 -3.99
N ALA A 462 -24.25 -27.29 -4.90
CA ALA A 462 -24.45 -25.85 -5.04
C ALA A 462 -25.92 -25.48 -5.33
N VAL A 463 -26.61 -26.30 -6.12
CA VAL A 463 -27.99 -26.04 -6.57
C VAL A 463 -29.07 -26.76 -5.75
N ARG A 464 -28.67 -27.47 -4.68
CA ARG A 464 -29.62 -28.23 -3.87
C ARG A 464 -30.59 -27.28 -3.16
N VAL A 465 -31.86 -27.37 -3.55
CA VAL A 465 -32.94 -26.57 -2.96
C VAL A 465 -33.10 -26.92 -1.47
N PRO A 466 -32.95 -25.96 -0.55
CA PRO A 466 -33.12 -26.20 0.87
C PRO A 466 -34.59 -26.40 1.22
N ALA A 467 -34.89 -27.37 2.10
CA ALA A 467 -36.26 -27.62 2.57
C ALA A 467 -36.77 -26.50 3.50
N ALA A 468 -35.88 -25.94 4.31
CA ALA A 468 -36.14 -24.81 5.20
C ALA A 468 -34.89 -23.96 5.32
N THR A 469 -35.06 -22.65 5.42
CA THR A 469 -33.96 -21.68 5.47
C THR A 469 -34.13 -20.71 6.64
N TRP A 470 -33.05 -20.06 7.07
CA TRP A 470 -33.12 -19.04 8.12
C TRP A 470 -33.70 -17.72 7.62
N VAL A 471 -33.58 -17.40 6.33
CA VAL A 471 -34.19 -16.18 5.76
C VAL A 471 -35.72 -16.18 5.88
N GLN A 472 -36.35 -17.35 5.78
CA GLN A 472 -37.81 -17.50 6.02
C GLN A 472 -38.24 -17.17 7.46
N GLN A 473 -37.28 -17.09 8.39
CA GLN A 473 -37.52 -16.75 9.80
C GLN A 473 -37.19 -15.29 10.13
N ILE A 474 -36.95 -14.46 9.11
CA ILE A 474 -36.71 -13.02 9.24
C ILE A 474 -37.86 -12.30 8.51
N LEU A 475 -38.78 -11.71 9.25
CA LEU A 475 -40.00 -11.08 8.72
C LEU A 475 -39.69 -9.95 7.72
N THR A 476 -38.58 -9.24 7.94
CA THR A 476 -38.17 -8.08 7.14
C THR A 476 -37.17 -8.42 6.03
N ALA A 477 -36.79 -9.68 5.83
CA ALA A 477 -35.72 -10.07 4.91
C ALA A 477 -35.97 -9.61 3.47
N ASP A 478 -37.13 -9.90 2.89
CA ASP A 478 -37.44 -9.52 1.51
C ASP A 478 -37.37 -8.00 1.32
N ALA A 479 -37.89 -7.24 2.29
CA ALA A 479 -37.91 -5.78 2.23
C ALA A 479 -36.50 -5.17 2.37
N ILE A 480 -35.66 -5.72 3.27
CA ILE A 480 -34.26 -5.32 3.43
C ILE A 480 -33.50 -5.62 2.13
N GLU A 481 -33.59 -6.85 1.64
CA GLU A 481 -32.88 -7.29 0.45
C GLU A 481 -33.26 -6.48 -0.78
N GLN A 482 -34.56 -6.19 -0.98
CA GLN A 482 -35.02 -5.35 -2.09
C GLN A 482 -34.43 -3.94 -2.06
N ARG A 483 -34.40 -3.29 -0.88
CA ARG A 483 -33.80 -1.95 -0.74
C ARG A 483 -32.31 -1.97 -1.02
N LEU A 484 -31.59 -2.90 -0.41
CA LEU A 484 -30.13 -2.99 -0.56
C LEU A 484 -29.72 -3.32 -2.00
N TRP A 485 -30.44 -4.22 -2.69
CA TRP A 485 -30.17 -4.48 -4.11
C TRP A 485 -30.51 -3.29 -4.99
N SER A 486 -31.60 -2.57 -4.73
CA SER A 486 -31.94 -1.35 -5.47
C SER A 486 -30.83 -0.30 -5.35
N ASP A 487 -30.34 -0.05 -4.14
CA ASP A 487 -29.25 0.90 -3.89
C ASP A 487 -27.94 0.43 -4.55
N TYR A 488 -27.63 -0.87 -4.46
CA TYR A 488 -26.44 -1.45 -5.05
C TYR A 488 -26.44 -1.37 -6.58
N GLU A 489 -27.54 -1.76 -7.22
CA GLU A 489 -27.67 -1.73 -8.68
C GLU A 489 -27.66 -0.29 -9.21
N GLN A 490 -28.24 0.65 -8.46
CA GLN A 490 -28.16 2.08 -8.79
C GLN A 490 -26.71 2.59 -8.73
N GLN A 491 -25.96 2.24 -7.68
CA GLN A 491 -24.56 2.61 -7.55
C GLN A 491 -23.70 1.95 -8.65
N PHE A 492 -23.93 0.66 -8.91
CA PHE A 492 -23.25 -0.10 -9.97
C PHE A 492 -23.48 0.54 -11.34
N ALA A 493 -24.71 0.92 -11.68
CA ALA A 493 -25.03 1.61 -12.93
C ALA A 493 -24.31 2.95 -13.05
N GLN A 494 -24.24 3.73 -11.97
CA GLN A 494 -23.55 5.03 -11.96
C GLN A 494 -22.04 4.88 -12.13
N ASP A 495 -21.43 3.92 -11.44
CA ASP A 495 -20.00 3.64 -11.54
C ASP A 495 -19.63 3.09 -12.93
N HIS A 496 -20.47 2.23 -13.49
CA HIS A 496 -20.33 1.74 -14.87
C HIS A 496 -20.47 2.86 -15.89
N GLU A 497 -21.49 3.72 -15.79
CA GLU A 497 -21.66 4.88 -16.68
C GLU A 497 -20.47 5.84 -16.61
N ARG A 498 -19.96 6.08 -15.40
CA ARG A 498 -18.72 6.84 -15.21
C ARG A 498 -17.55 6.15 -15.90
N SER A 499 -17.40 4.84 -15.76
CA SER A 499 -16.36 4.07 -16.47
C SER A 499 -16.49 4.19 -17.99
N LEU A 500 -17.72 4.10 -18.55
CA LEU A 500 -17.98 4.30 -19.97
C LEU A 500 -17.56 5.69 -20.44
N ALA A 501 -17.77 6.74 -19.64
CA ALA A 501 -17.32 8.09 -19.97
C ALA A 501 -15.80 8.20 -20.18
N TYR A 502 -15.00 7.33 -19.55
CA TYR A 502 -13.56 7.22 -19.78
C TYR A 502 -13.20 6.31 -20.96
N ARG A 503 -14.01 5.28 -21.25
CA ARG A 503 -13.73 4.28 -22.28
C ARG A 503 -14.18 4.69 -23.68
N TYR A 504 -15.30 5.41 -23.80
CA TYR A 504 -15.87 5.76 -25.10
C TYR A 504 -14.99 6.71 -25.92
N GLU A 505 -14.74 6.36 -27.17
CA GLU A 505 -14.56 7.32 -28.26
C GLU A 505 -15.93 7.47 -28.93
N PRO A 506 -16.67 8.56 -28.65
CA PRO A 506 -18.08 8.63 -29.02
C PRO A 506 -18.33 8.42 -30.52
N ALA A 507 -19.01 7.34 -30.87
CA ALA A 507 -19.42 7.04 -32.25
C ALA A 507 -20.82 7.59 -32.59
N ASN A 508 -21.62 7.93 -31.57
CA ASN A 508 -22.98 8.43 -31.70
C ASN A 508 -23.31 9.46 -30.60
N ASP A 509 -24.46 10.13 -30.74
CA ASP A 509 -24.90 11.18 -29.82
C ASP A 509 -25.16 10.67 -28.39
N ALA A 510 -25.56 9.41 -28.23
CA ALA A 510 -25.83 8.83 -26.92
C ALA A 510 -24.52 8.61 -26.13
N GLU A 511 -23.50 8.04 -26.76
CA GLU A 511 -22.16 7.91 -26.19
C GLU A 511 -21.56 9.30 -25.92
N ARG A 512 -21.73 10.25 -26.85
CA ARG A 512 -21.25 11.62 -26.68
C ARG A 512 -21.91 12.28 -25.46
N ALA A 513 -23.21 12.08 -25.26
CA ALA A 513 -23.93 12.59 -24.09
C ALA A 513 -23.40 12.00 -22.78
N VAL A 514 -23.09 10.69 -22.73
CA VAL A 514 -22.47 10.05 -21.55
C VAL A 514 -21.11 10.68 -21.26
N VAL A 515 -20.26 10.83 -22.27
CA VAL A 515 -18.94 11.44 -22.09
C VAL A 515 -19.08 12.89 -21.61
N LEU A 516 -19.90 13.71 -22.27
CA LEU A 516 -20.07 15.12 -21.94
C LEU A 516 -20.73 15.35 -20.57
N LYS A 517 -21.49 14.38 -20.04
CA LYS A 517 -22.01 14.44 -18.67
C LYS A 517 -20.90 14.51 -17.61
N TYR A 518 -19.80 13.76 -17.81
CA TYR A 518 -18.66 13.73 -16.89
C TYR A 518 -17.49 14.62 -17.34
N PHE A 519 -17.44 14.94 -18.63
CA PHE A 519 -16.42 15.76 -19.27
C PHE A 519 -17.06 16.90 -20.09
N PRO A 520 -17.77 17.85 -19.45
CA PRO A 520 -18.34 19.01 -20.14
C PRO A 520 -17.27 20.04 -20.48
N PRO A 521 -17.28 20.66 -21.69
CA PRO A 521 -16.26 21.63 -22.08
C PRO A 521 -16.04 22.70 -21.03
N VAL A 522 -14.79 22.91 -20.63
CA VAL A 522 -14.39 23.87 -19.61
C VAL A 522 -13.75 25.06 -20.29
N VAL A 523 -14.29 26.26 -20.06
CA VAL A 523 -13.82 27.49 -20.70
C VAL A 523 -13.20 28.41 -19.65
N PHE A 524 -11.98 28.87 -19.91
CA PHE A 524 -11.29 29.86 -19.10
C PHE A 524 -11.13 31.17 -19.86
N THR A 525 -11.33 32.29 -19.18
CA THR A 525 -11.12 33.64 -19.73
C THR A 525 -9.63 33.98 -19.75
N LEU A 526 -9.15 34.46 -20.89
CA LEU A 526 -7.81 35.00 -21.07
C LEU A 526 -7.84 36.53 -21.02
N LYS A 527 -6.70 37.17 -21.29
CA LYS A 527 -6.59 38.63 -21.36
C LYS A 527 -7.46 39.19 -22.49
N GLY A 528 -8.34 40.14 -22.17
CA GLY A 528 -9.24 40.75 -23.16
C GLY A 528 -10.55 39.97 -23.27
N SER A 529 -11.01 39.74 -24.50
CA SER A 529 -12.20 38.91 -24.82
C SER A 529 -11.85 37.46 -25.19
N ASP A 530 -10.58 37.08 -25.05
CA ASP A 530 -10.11 35.76 -25.47
C ASP A 530 -10.45 34.65 -24.46
N THR A 531 -10.58 33.41 -24.95
CA THR A 531 -10.84 32.23 -24.13
C THR A 531 -9.98 31.04 -24.54
N VAL A 532 -9.77 30.13 -23.59
CA VAL A 532 -9.27 28.78 -23.86
C VAL A 532 -10.31 27.77 -23.39
N GLU A 533 -10.69 26.87 -24.28
CA GLU A 533 -11.62 25.78 -24.05
C GLU A 533 -10.87 24.46 -24.00
N ILE A 534 -11.18 23.65 -23.00
CA ILE A 534 -10.73 22.27 -22.87
C ILE A 534 -11.96 21.38 -23.08
N SER A 535 -11.94 20.55 -24.12
CA SER A 535 -13.02 19.64 -24.47
C SER A 535 -12.51 18.22 -24.64
N ILE A 536 -13.43 17.30 -24.93
CA ILE A 536 -13.13 15.88 -25.17
C ILE A 536 -12.28 15.67 -26.44
N ASP A 537 -12.28 16.64 -27.36
CA ASP A 537 -11.56 16.59 -28.63
C ASP A 537 -10.13 17.15 -28.48
N GLY A 538 -9.95 18.15 -27.60
CA GLY A 538 -8.66 18.81 -27.43
C GLY A 538 -8.72 20.12 -26.65
N ILE A 539 -7.71 20.97 -26.88
CA ILE A 539 -7.62 22.32 -26.34
C ILE A 539 -7.77 23.31 -27.50
N ARG A 540 -8.70 24.26 -27.40
CA ARG A 540 -8.91 25.34 -28.38
C ARG A 540 -8.74 26.70 -27.73
N THR A 541 -8.03 27.61 -28.38
CA THR A 541 -7.86 29.00 -27.90
C THR A 541 -8.33 30.00 -28.94
N SER A 542 -9.02 31.06 -28.52
CA SER A 542 -9.41 32.15 -29.42
C SER A 542 -8.29 33.16 -29.66
N ALA A 543 -7.28 33.22 -28.78
CA ALA A 543 -6.23 34.24 -28.83
C ALA A 543 -5.33 34.17 -30.08
N ASP A 544 -5.25 32.99 -30.70
CA ASP A 544 -4.52 32.75 -31.95
C ASP A 544 -5.16 31.64 -32.80
N GLU A 545 -6.44 31.33 -32.54
CA GLU A 545 -7.23 30.29 -33.23
C GLU A 545 -6.58 28.89 -33.24
N THR A 546 -5.64 28.62 -32.34
CA THR A 546 -4.95 27.32 -32.25
C THR A 546 -5.88 26.25 -31.68
N THR A 547 -5.92 25.10 -32.33
CA THR A 547 -6.56 23.87 -31.83
C THR A 547 -5.51 22.76 -31.72
N VAL A 548 -5.47 22.09 -30.57
CA VAL A 548 -4.60 20.94 -30.31
C VAL A 548 -5.48 19.75 -29.92
N PHE A 549 -5.54 18.75 -30.79
CA PHE A 549 -6.22 17.48 -30.50
C PHE A 549 -5.41 16.62 -29.53
N TRP A 550 -6.08 15.82 -28.70
CA TRP A 550 -5.41 14.98 -27.71
C TRP A 550 -4.48 13.92 -28.33
N ASP A 551 -4.79 13.40 -29.52
CA ASP A 551 -3.92 12.47 -30.25
C ASP A 551 -2.56 13.08 -30.62
N ALA A 552 -2.49 14.41 -30.70
CA ALA A 552 -1.27 15.15 -30.96
C ALA A 552 -0.47 15.47 -29.67
N VAL A 553 -0.91 14.99 -28.50
CA VAL A 553 -0.28 15.30 -27.21
C VAL A 553 0.56 14.15 -26.69
N LYS A 554 1.87 14.33 -26.65
CA LYS A 554 2.83 13.44 -25.97
C LYS A 554 3.15 13.89 -24.55
N ALA A 555 3.29 15.20 -24.34
CA ALA A 555 3.57 15.80 -23.04
C ALA A 555 3.05 17.24 -23.00
N LEU A 556 2.72 17.70 -21.79
CA LEU A 556 2.19 19.04 -21.52
C LEU A 556 3.02 19.72 -20.44
N GLU A 557 3.45 20.96 -20.67
CA GLU A 557 4.22 21.74 -19.71
C GLU A 557 3.68 23.18 -19.64
N TYR A 558 3.22 23.61 -18.46
CA TYR A 558 2.83 25.01 -18.24
C TYR A 558 4.06 25.86 -17.96
N LYS A 559 4.29 26.90 -18.77
CA LYS A 559 5.38 27.87 -18.60
C LYS A 559 4.85 29.24 -18.21
N GLU A 560 5.31 29.72 -17.06
CA GLU A 560 5.17 31.12 -16.67
C GLU A 560 6.33 31.93 -17.24
N SER A 561 6.04 33.09 -17.83
CA SER A 561 7.07 34.00 -18.30
C SER A 561 6.64 35.45 -18.14
N SER A 562 7.61 36.35 -17.98
CA SER A 562 7.37 37.80 -17.94
C SER A 562 6.72 38.34 -19.23
N PHE A 563 6.74 37.57 -20.33
CA PHE A 563 6.14 37.91 -21.62
C PHE A 563 4.79 37.23 -21.87
N GLY A 564 4.23 36.54 -20.86
CA GLY A 564 2.94 35.88 -20.91
C GLY A 564 3.03 34.37 -20.62
N ASN A 565 1.99 33.84 -19.98
CA ASN A 565 1.88 32.42 -19.66
C ASN A 565 1.53 31.62 -20.92
N ALA A 566 1.99 30.37 -20.99
CA ALA A 566 1.69 29.48 -22.10
C ALA A 566 1.69 28.00 -21.68
N LEU A 567 0.90 27.19 -22.38
CA LEU A 567 1.00 25.74 -22.32
C LEU A 567 1.83 25.26 -23.51
N ILE A 568 2.93 24.56 -23.24
CA ILE A 568 3.76 23.93 -24.25
C ILE A 568 3.28 22.49 -24.44
N VAL A 569 2.81 22.20 -25.64
CA VAL A 569 2.40 20.87 -26.07
C VAL A 569 3.54 20.25 -26.85
N THR A 570 4.04 19.10 -26.39
CA THR A 570 5.00 18.29 -27.14
C THR A 570 4.25 17.27 -27.98
N HIS A 571 4.54 17.20 -29.27
CA HIS A 571 3.91 16.27 -30.21
C HIS A 571 4.68 14.94 -30.28
N PRO A 572 4.02 13.83 -30.69
CA PRO A 572 4.68 12.55 -30.95
C PRO A 572 5.75 12.64 -32.05
N ASP A 573 5.50 13.45 -33.07
CA ASP A 573 6.36 13.61 -34.25
C ASP A 573 7.65 14.40 -33.95
N LYS A 574 8.74 14.04 -34.63
CA LYS A 574 10.00 14.82 -34.60
C LYS A 574 9.95 15.97 -35.60
N GLY A 575 10.43 17.14 -35.19
CA GLY A 575 10.58 18.32 -36.04
C GLY A 575 11.76 18.21 -37.01
N ALA A 576 11.89 19.21 -37.88
CA ALA A 576 13.07 19.36 -38.74
C ALA A 576 14.32 19.50 -37.85
N LEU A 577 15.34 18.67 -38.09
CA LEU A 577 16.54 18.42 -37.25
C LEU A 577 16.39 17.44 -36.07
N GLY A 578 15.29 16.68 -35.96
CA GLY A 578 15.18 15.62 -34.95
C GLY A 578 14.89 16.10 -33.52
N THR A 579 14.61 17.39 -33.35
CA THR A 579 14.10 18.00 -32.11
C THR A 579 12.62 17.67 -31.92
N ALA A 580 12.12 17.75 -30.67
CA ALA A 580 10.70 17.52 -30.41
C ALA A 580 9.86 18.64 -31.05
N LYS A 581 8.85 18.28 -31.85
CA LYS A 581 7.90 19.25 -32.38
C LYS A 581 7.02 19.76 -31.22
N THR A 582 6.89 21.07 -31.07
CA THR A 582 6.09 21.67 -29.99
C THR A 582 5.11 22.72 -30.51
N THR A 583 3.89 22.75 -29.97
CA THR A 583 2.93 23.85 -30.14
C THR A 583 2.84 24.65 -28.85
N LYS A 584 2.78 25.98 -28.97
CA LYS A 584 2.63 26.91 -27.83
C LYS A 584 1.23 27.48 -27.84
N ILE A 585 0.43 27.17 -26.81
CA ILE A 585 -0.88 27.78 -26.58
C ILE A 585 -0.70 28.98 -25.66
N LYS A 586 -1.06 30.19 -26.12
CA LYS A 586 -0.95 31.41 -25.32
C LYS A 586 -2.06 31.47 -24.27
N LEU A 587 -1.68 31.69 -23.00
CA LEU A 587 -2.59 31.69 -21.85
C LEU A 587 -2.50 33.01 -21.07
N GLY A 588 -2.43 34.13 -21.79
CA GLY A 588 -2.31 35.46 -21.17
C GLY A 588 -3.45 35.72 -20.19
N GLY A 589 -3.13 36.23 -18.98
CA GLY A 589 -4.14 36.56 -17.96
C GLY A 589 -4.58 35.39 -17.06
N LEU A 590 -4.21 34.14 -17.37
CA LEU A 590 -4.66 32.94 -16.66
C LEU A 590 -3.95 32.67 -15.31
N ALA A 591 -3.04 33.54 -14.86
CA ALA A 591 -2.18 33.27 -13.70
C ALA A 591 -2.96 32.94 -12.41
N LYS A 592 -4.15 33.54 -12.21
CA LYS A 592 -4.99 33.30 -11.03
C LYS A 592 -5.74 31.96 -11.05
N GLN A 593 -5.92 31.34 -12.22
CA GLN A 593 -6.67 30.09 -12.43
C GLN A 593 -5.75 28.94 -12.91
N LYS A 594 -4.43 29.11 -12.76
CA LYS A 594 -3.44 28.15 -13.26
C LYS A 594 -3.67 26.73 -12.74
N ASP A 595 -3.91 26.57 -11.44
CA ASP A 595 -4.03 25.26 -10.83
C ASP A 595 -5.31 24.54 -11.28
N GLU A 596 -6.43 25.28 -11.37
CA GLU A 596 -7.69 24.78 -11.93
C GLU A 596 -7.55 24.38 -13.40
N PHE A 597 -6.88 25.21 -14.21
CA PHE A 597 -6.59 24.92 -15.60
C PHE A 597 -5.73 23.66 -15.77
N ASN A 598 -4.63 23.56 -15.01
CA ASN A 598 -3.75 22.39 -15.08
C ASN A 598 -4.46 21.11 -14.61
N ALA A 599 -5.31 21.20 -13.59
CA ALA A 599 -6.14 20.08 -13.15
C ALA A 599 -7.12 19.65 -14.24
N ALA A 600 -7.81 20.60 -14.90
CA ALA A 600 -8.70 20.31 -16.02
C ALA A 600 -7.95 19.67 -17.20
N VAL A 601 -6.85 20.26 -17.66
CA VAL A 601 -6.03 19.71 -18.76
C VAL A 601 -5.57 18.28 -18.44
N SER A 602 -5.07 18.06 -17.22
CA SER A 602 -4.60 16.74 -16.80
C SER A 602 -5.74 15.72 -16.76
N HIS A 603 -6.91 16.12 -16.29
CA HIS A 603 -8.09 15.27 -16.20
C HIS A 603 -8.57 14.80 -17.59
N TYR A 604 -8.66 15.72 -18.56
CA TYR A 604 -9.07 15.41 -19.92
C TYR A 604 -8.03 14.60 -20.69
N TRP A 605 -6.74 14.92 -20.52
CA TRP A 605 -5.67 14.14 -21.14
C TRP A 605 -5.61 12.72 -20.58
N GLN A 606 -5.76 12.55 -19.27
CA GLN A 606 -5.83 11.24 -18.63
C GLN A 606 -6.99 10.40 -19.17
N ARG A 607 -8.17 11.01 -19.34
CA ARG A 607 -9.32 10.35 -19.97
C ARG A 607 -8.97 9.87 -21.39
N HIS A 608 -8.40 10.73 -22.22
CA HIS A 608 -8.01 10.35 -23.58
C HIS A 608 -6.99 9.20 -23.59
N GLN A 609 -6.02 9.21 -22.66
CA GLN A 609 -5.07 8.11 -22.50
C GLN A 609 -5.75 6.79 -22.11
N ILE A 610 -6.73 6.83 -21.19
CA ILE A 610 -7.51 5.64 -20.79
C ILE A 610 -8.32 5.10 -21.97
N MET A 611 -9.00 5.99 -22.72
CA MET A 611 -9.74 5.62 -23.93
C MET A 611 -8.83 4.93 -24.96
N ARG A 612 -7.68 5.53 -25.30
CA ARG A 612 -6.75 4.94 -26.27
C ARG A 612 -6.13 3.64 -25.79
N ALA A 613 -5.82 3.52 -24.50
CA ALA A 613 -5.33 2.27 -23.91
C ALA A 613 -6.38 1.15 -24.00
N HIS A 614 -7.66 1.48 -23.80
CA HIS A 614 -8.76 0.52 -23.94
C HIS A 614 -8.90 0.01 -25.38
N GLN A 615 -8.77 0.89 -26.38
CA GLN A 615 -8.83 0.51 -27.80
C GLN A 615 -7.67 -0.36 -28.29
N GLN A 616 -6.51 -0.29 -27.63
CA GLN A 616 -5.33 -1.10 -27.97
C GLN A 616 -5.34 -2.47 -27.28
N GLY A 617 -6.13 -2.62 -26.22
CA GLY A 617 -6.19 -3.83 -25.39
C GLY A 617 -7.47 -4.67 -25.54
N GLY A 618 -8.48 -4.16 -26.24
CA GLY A 618 -9.63 -4.93 -26.74
C GLY A 618 -9.33 -5.49 -28.13
#